data_AF-A0A3A0UMD0-F1
#
_entry.id   AF-A0A3A0UMD0-F1
#
_cell.length_a   1.000
_cell.length_b   1.000
_cell.length_c   1.000
_cell.angle_alpha   90.00
_cell.angle_beta   90.00
_cell.angle_gamma   90.00
#
_symmetry.space_group_name_H-M   'P 1'
#
loop_
_entity.id
_entity.type
_entity.pdbx_description
1 polymer ?
#
loop_
_entity_poly.entity_id
_entity_poly.type
_entity_poly.pdbx_seq_one_letter_code
_entity_poly.pdbx_strand_id
1 'polypeptide(L)'
;NLETQTYEKKLIDEPLELIGLMGNISHIDEQPFAHLHATFGTNQYETLSGHLTKAVVSATAEIIITMTNLDINRKHNETIGLNLLDL
;
A
#
# COMPACT_ATOMS: atom_id res chain seq x y z
N ASN A 1 -11.93 1.08 -7.33
CA ASN A 1 -13.35 1.41 -7.46
C ASN A 1 -14.11 0.09 -7.58
N LEU A 2 -15.04 -0.21 -6.67
CA LEU A 2 -15.73 -1.52 -6.63
C LEU A 2 -16.73 -1.69 -7.77
N GLU A 3 -17.26 -0.58 -8.30
CA GLU A 3 -18.22 -0.60 -9.41
C GLU A 3 -17.52 -0.86 -10.74
N THR A 4 -16.37 -0.23 -10.96
CA THR A 4 -15.59 -0.39 -12.20
C THR A 4 -14.55 -1.49 -12.12
N GLN A 5 -14.25 -1.99 -10.92
CA GLN A 5 -13.12 -2.87 -10.61
C GLN A 5 -11.77 -2.33 -11.10
N THR A 6 -11.66 -1.01 -11.29
CA THR A 6 -10.42 -0.36 -11.72
C THR A 6 -9.71 0.34 -10.58
N TYR A 7 -8.38 0.34 -10.66
CA TYR A 7 -7.54 1.15 -9.81
C TYR A 7 -7.49 2.59 -10.34
N GLU A 8 -8.15 3.49 -9.62
CA GLU A 8 -8.01 4.93 -9.86
C GLU A 8 -6.74 5.42 -9.15
N LYS A 9 -5.80 5.94 -9.94
CA LYS A 9 -4.53 6.45 -9.43
C LYS A 9 -4.53 7.97 -9.51
N LYS A 10 -4.13 8.60 -8.42
CA LYS A 10 -3.82 10.04 -8.38
C LYS A 10 -2.31 10.19 -8.20
N LEU A 11 -1.65 10.79 -9.19
CA LEU A 11 -0.26 11.22 -9.05
C LEU A 11 -0.24 12.57 -8.32
N ILE A 12 0.63 12.67 -7.34
CA ILE A 12 0.93 13.91 -6.62
C ILE A 12 2.44 14.10 -6.77
N ASP A 13 2.85 15.16 -7.47
CA ASP A 13 4.24 15.41 -7.84
C ASP A 13 4.77 16.65 -7.11
N GLU A 14 4.89 16.51 -5.79
CA GLU A 14 5.42 17.53 -4.89
C GLU A 14 6.06 16.87 -3.65
N PRO A 15 6.93 17.57 -2.91
CA PRO A 15 7.47 17.06 -1.65
C PRO A 15 6.36 16.91 -0.61
N LEU A 16 6.27 15.72 -0.02
CA LEU A 16 5.33 15.39 1.04
C LEU A 16 6.05 14.72 2.21
N GLU A 17 5.58 14.97 3.41
CA GLU A 17 6.04 14.25 4.61
C GLU A 17 5.32 12.90 4.73
N LEU A 18 6.07 11.81 4.91
CA LEU A 18 5.47 10.50 5.21
C LEU A 18 5.08 10.46 6.69
N ILE A 19 3.81 10.75 6.98
CA ILE A 19 3.27 10.77 8.36
C ILE A 19 3.05 9.35 8.88
N GLY A 20 2.63 8.43 8.01
CA GLY A 20 2.38 7.06 8.40
C GLY A 20 2.41 6.12 7.20
N LEU A 21 2.97 4.92 7.42
CA LEU A 21 2.97 3.81 6.49
C LEU A 21 2.52 2.57 7.25
N MET A 22 1.44 1.93 6.78
CA MET A 22 0.90 0.74 7.41
C MET A 22 0.58 -0.30 6.36
N GLY A 23 0.90 -1.56 6.64
CA GLY A 23 0.62 -2.62 5.70
C GLY A 23 1.20 -3.96 6.12
N ASN A 24 1.19 -4.89 5.18
CA ASN A 24 1.80 -6.20 5.32
C ASN A 24 2.56 -6.57 4.05
N ILE A 25 3.47 -7.53 4.21
CA ILE A 25 4.19 -8.20 3.14
C ILE A 25 3.67 -9.64 3.13
N SER A 26 3.31 -10.12 1.95
CA SER A 26 2.65 -11.42 1.68
C SER A 26 3.12 -11.92 0.31
N HIS A 27 2.54 -13.01 -0.19
CA HIS A 27 2.81 -13.52 -1.54
C HIS A 27 1.56 -13.49 -2.43
N ILE A 28 1.76 -13.25 -3.73
CA ILE A 28 0.80 -13.57 -4.81
C ILE A 28 1.59 -14.40 -5.83
N ASP A 29 1.15 -15.62 -6.12
CA ASP A 29 1.84 -16.53 -7.03
C ASP A 29 3.35 -16.67 -6.72
N GLU A 30 3.68 -16.92 -5.43
CA GLU A 30 5.05 -17.02 -4.90
C GLU A 30 5.89 -15.73 -4.98
N GLN A 31 5.33 -14.62 -5.48
CA GLN A 31 6.04 -13.34 -5.57
C GLN A 31 5.72 -12.43 -4.37
N PRO A 32 6.73 -11.78 -3.76
CA PRO A 32 6.50 -10.83 -2.68
C PRO A 32 5.56 -9.70 -3.10
N PHE A 33 4.55 -9.45 -2.27
CA PHE A 33 3.55 -8.43 -2.47
C PHE A 33 3.36 -7.62 -1.19
N ALA A 34 3.61 -6.32 -1.29
CA ALA A 34 3.37 -5.37 -0.20
C ALA A 34 2.01 -4.70 -0.39
N HIS A 35 1.10 -4.91 0.56
CA HIS A 35 -0.15 -4.15 0.62
C HIS A 35 0.02 -3.01 1.60
N LEU A 36 0.23 -1.79 1.08
CA LEU A 36 0.54 -0.61 1.87
C LEU A 36 -0.55 0.46 1.75
N HIS A 37 -0.90 1.04 2.89
CA HIS A 37 -1.63 2.31 2.97
C HIS A 37 -0.68 3.36 3.56
N ALA A 38 -0.80 4.59 3.07
CA ALA A 38 0.04 5.69 3.53
C ALA A 38 -0.79 6.93 3.80
N THR A 39 -0.29 7.74 4.72
CA THR A 39 -0.75 9.10 4.98
C THR A 39 0.43 10.04 4.78
N PHE A 40 0.21 11.05 3.95
CA PHE A 40 1.16 12.08 3.61
C PHE A 40 0.70 13.44 4.11
N GLY A 41 1.63 14.27 4.57
CA GLY A 41 1.40 15.66 4.96
C GLY A 41 1.86 16.63 3.88
N THR A 42 1.03 17.60 3.54
CA THR A 42 1.42 18.75 2.71
C THR A 42 2.09 19.84 3.57
N ASN A 43 2.69 20.83 2.93
CA ASN A 43 3.22 22.01 3.61
C ASN A 43 2.13 22.96 4.16
N GLN A 44 0.85 22.70 3.90
CA GLN A 44 -0.29 23.39 4.55
C GLN A 44 -0.86 22.60 5.74
N TYR A 45 -0.19 21.52 6.19
CA TYR A 45 -0.69 20.63 7.24
C TYR A 45 -1.98 19.87 6.86
N GLU A 46 -2.25 19.73 5.57
CA GLU A 46 -3.33 18.88 5.05
C GLU A 46 -2.84 17.45 4.91
N THR A 47 -3.76 16.48 4.94
CA THR A 47 -3.43 15.07 4.78
C THR A 47 -3.96 14.49 3.48
N LEU A 48 -3.13 13.68 2.83
CA LEU A 48 -3.46 12.88 1.67
C LEU A 48 -3.28 11.41 2.08
N SER A 49 -4.30 10.58 1.95
CA SER A 49 -4.23 9.19 2.41
C SER A 49 -4.94 8.22 1.49
N GLY A 50 -4.52 6.95 1.56
CA GLY A 50 -5.14 5.87 0.82
C GLY A 50 -4.19 4.71 0.56
N HIS A 51 -4.56 3.88 -0.40
CA HIS A 51 -3.75 2.77 -0.88
C HIS A 51 -2.52 3.29 -1.64
N LEU A 52 -1.33 2.91 -1.19
CA LEU A 52 -0.07 3.35 -1.77
C LEU A 52 0.37 2.39 -2.87
N THR A 53 0.38 2.86 -4.11
CA THR A 53 0.89 2.07 -5.26
C THR A 53 2.38 2.29 -5.51
N LYS A 54 2.85 3.52 -5.35
CA LYS A 54 4.25 3.92 -5.53
C LYS A 54 4.50 5.26 -4.84
N ALA A 55 5.65 5.40 -4.20
CA ALA A 55 6.24 6.68 -3.80
C ALA A 55 7.73 6.67 -4.11
N VAL A 56 8.32 7.84 -4.28
CA VAL A 56 9.77 8.01 -4.41
C VAL A 56 10.28 8.71 -3.16
N VAL A 57 11.25 8.09 -2.49
CA VAL A 57 11.88 8.68 -1.30
C VAL A 57 12.82 9.80 -1.76
N SER A 58 12.56 11.02 -1.31
CA SER A 58 13.40 12.19 -1.64
C SER A 58 14.63 12.28 -0.73
N ALA A 59 14.43 12.26 0.60
CA ALA A 59 15.50 12.34 1.59
C ALA A 59 15.68 10.99 2.31
N THR A 60 14.75 10.62 3.18
CA THR A 60 14.77 9.34 3.93
C THR A 60 13.36 8.78 4.07
N ALA A 61 13.27 7.48 4.31
CA ALA A 61 12.07 6.81 4.78
C ALA A 61 12.51 5.75 5.79
N GLU A 62 12.17 5.95 7.05
CA GLU A 62 12.52 5.03 8.13
C GLU A 62 11.35 4.05 8.32
N ILE A 63 11.57 2.79 7.95
CA ILE A 63 10.52 1.75 7.93
C ILE A 63 10.92 0.62 8.87
N ILE A 64 10.03 0.29 9.81
CA ILE A 64 10.18 -0.85 10.72
C ILE A 64 9.37 -2.02 10.16
N ILE A 65 10.01 -3.18 10.03
CA ILE A 65 9.36 -4.41 9.57
C ILE A 65 9.39 -5.44 10.70
N THR A 66 8.22 -5.93 11.08
CA THR A 66 8.08 -7.04 12.03
C THR A 66 7.89 -8.34 11.27
N MET A 67 8.80 -9.30 11.47
CA MET A 67 8.80 -10.57 10.75
C MET A 67 7.89 -11.60 11.41
N THR A 68 7.38 -12.53 10.59
CA THR A 68 6.63 -13.72 11.04
C THR A 68 7.10 -14.94 10.24
N ASN A 69 6.95 -16.13 10.83
CA ASN A 69 7.22 -17.41 10.16
C ASN A 69 5.97 -17.98 9.45
N LEU A 70 4.85 -17.25 9.47
CA LEU A 70 3.66 -17.64 8.72
C LEU A 70 3.91 -17.43 7.22
N ASP A 71 3.51 -18.42 6.42
CA ASP A 71 3.44 -18.25 4.98
C ASP A 71 2.10 -17.59 4.62
N ILE A 72 2.14 -16.28 4.43
CA ILE A 72 0.95 -15.46 4.19
C ILE A 72 0.78 -15.28 2.68
N ASN A 73 -0.17 -16.01 2.11
CA ASN A 73 -0.50 -15.94 0.69
C ASN A 73 -1.70 -15.01 0.45
N ARG A 74 -1.98 -14.77 -0.83
CA ARG A 74 -3.19 -14.09 -1.27
C ARG A 74 -3.85 -14.86 -2.39
N LYS A 75 -5.17 -14.99 -2.30
CA LYS A 75 -6.00 -15.64 -3.32
C LYS A 75 -6.94 -14.64 -3.98
N HIS A 76 -7.06 -14.74 -5.30
CA HIS A 76 -8.02 -13.94 -6.05
C HIS A 76 -9.45 -14.32 -5.67
N ASN A 77 -10.27 -13.32 -5.32
CA ASN A 77 -11.68 -13.48 -5.07
C ASN A 77 -12.48 -12.93 -6.26
N GLU A 78 -13.06 -13.83 -7.07
CA GLU A 78 -13.82 -13.47 -8.28
C GLU A 78 -15.02 -12.55 -8.02
N THR A 79 -15.68 -12.68 -6.87
CA THR A 79 -16.84 -11.84 -6.53
C THR A 79 -16.43 -10.39 -6.25
N ILE A 80 -15.25 -10.19 -5.66
CA ILE A 80 -14.76 -8.88 -5.21
C ILE A 80 -13.77 -8.29 -6.23
N GLY A 81 -13.15 -9.12 -7.07
CA GLY A 81 -12.13 -8.74 -8.04
C GLY A 81 -10.78 -8.38 -7.41
N LEU A 82 -10.50 -8.85 -6.18
CA LEU A 82 -9.30 -8.48 -5.41
C LEU A 82 -8.57 -9.70 -4.84
N ASN A 83 -7.27 -9.55 -4.62
CA ASN A 83 -6.43 -10.54 -3.96
C ASN A 83 -6.49 -10.36 -2.43
N LEU A 84 -7.20 -11.27 -1.76
CA LEU A 84 -7.41 -11.25 -0.31
C LEU A 84 -6.37 -12.11 0.39
N LEU A 85 -6.05 -11.81 1.65
CA LEU A 85 -5.18 -12.65 2.47
C LEU A 85 -5.78 -14.06 2.60
N ASP A 86 -4.92 -15.07 2.40
CA ASP A 86 -5.19 -16.49 2.57
C ASP A 86 -4.10 -17.02 3.51
N LEU A 87 -4.51 -17.41 4.73
CA LEU A 87 -3.62 -17.75 5.85
C LEU A 87 -3.50 -19.27 6.04
#